data_AF-A0A2V9SQK8-F1
#
_entry.id   AF-A0A2V9SQK8-F1
#
_cell.length_a   1.000
_cell.length_b   1.000
_cell.length_c   1.000
_cell.angle_alpha   90.00
_cell.angle_beta   90.00
_cell.angle_gamma   90.00
#
_symmetry.space_group_name_H-M   'P 1'
#
loop_
_entity.id
_entity.type
_entity.pdbx_description
1 polymer ?
#
loop_
_entity_poly.entity_id
_entity_poly.type
_entity_poly.pdbx_seq_one_letter_code
_entity_poly.pdbx_strand_id
1 'polypeptide(L)' 'MDRDAILNRVKGLRDEIEFLVRENLAYDAYYTHTVKEQHLYVARMQRLEQIKTELDDMKAGKFHEINE' A
#
# COMPACT_ATOMS: atom_id res chain seq x y z
N MET A 1 -17.87 -11.49 -9.72
CA MET A 1 -16.86 -10.83 -8.85
C MET A 1 -16.75 -11.70 -7.61
N ASP A 2 -15.59 -12.28 -7.35
CA ASP A 2 -15.39 -13.15 -6.19
C ASP A 2 -15.28 -12.28 -4.93
N ARG A 3 -16.30 -12.37 -4.07
CA ARG A 3 -16.41 -11.58 -2.85
C ARG A 3 -15.36 -11.98 -1.81
N ASP A 4 -14.99 -13.25 -1.77
CA ASP A 4 -14.03 -13.76 -0.80
C ASP A 4 -12.60 -13.38 -1.21
N ALA A 5 -12.29 -13.43 -2.52
CA ALA A 5 -11.04 -12.92 -3.07
C ALA A 5 -10.85 -11.42 -2.77
N ILE A 6 -11.89 -10.59 -3.00
CA ILE A 6 -11.85 -9.16 -2.67
C ILE A 6 -11.64 -8.94 -1.17
N LEU A 7 -12.37 -9.68 -0.32
CA LEU A 7 -12.23 -9.54 1.12
C LEU A 7 -10.82 -9.90 1.61
N ASN A 8 -10.25 -10.97 1.07
CA ASN A 8 -8.88 -11.39 1.39
C ASN A 8 -7.86 -10.36 0.91
N ARG A 9 -8.03 -9.82 -0.30
CA ARG A 9 -7.14 -8.78 -0.81
C ARG A 9 -7.22 -7.50 0.02
N VAL A 10 -8.42 -7.05 0.37
CA VAL A 10 -8.62 -5.85 1.23
C VAL A 10 -7.97 -6.02 2.60
N LYS A 11 -8.03 -7.22 3.21
CA LYS A 11 -7.31 -7.50 4.46
C LYS A 11 -5.79 -7.38 4.27
N GLY A 12 -5.24 -7.96 3.21
CA GLY A 12 -3.81 -7.85 2.88
C GLY A 12 -3.38 -6.40 2.66
N LEU A 13 -4.17 -5.63 1.92
CA LEU A 13 -3.92 -4.20 1.69
C LEU A 13 -3.95 -3.39 2.99
N ARG A 14 -4.85 -3.71 3.92
CA ARG A 14 -4.90 -3.05 5.23
C ARG A 14 -3.62 -3.26 6.01
N ASP A 15 -3.15 -4.51 6.09
CA ASP A 15 -1.95 -4.87 6.84
C ASP A 15 -0.70 -4.24 6.18
N GLU A 16 -0.67 -4.18 4.84
CA GLU A 16 0.37 -3.47 4.08
C GLU A 16 0.36 -1.95 4.35
N ILE A 17 -0.81 -1.30 4.37
CA ILE A 17 -0.94 0.12 4.71
C ILE A 17 -0.42 0.39 6.13
N GLU A 18 -0.78 -0.44 7.11
CA GLU A 18 -0.32 -0.27 8.49
C GLU A 18 1.21 -0.31 8.58
N PHE A 19 1.82 -1.27 7.89
CA PHE A 19 3.27 -1.38 7.80
C PHE A 19 3.89 -0.13 7.17
N LEU A 20 3.42 0.29 5.99
CA LEU A 20 3.95 1.45 5.27
C LEU A 20 3.83 2.76 6.06
N VAL A 21 2.71 2.96 6.76
CA VAL A 21 2.49 4.14 7.61
C VAL A 21 3.43 4.14 8.81
N ARG A 22 3.59 3.01 9.50
CA ARG A 22 4.54 2.89 10.63
C ARG A 22 5.96 3.22 10.19
N GLU A 23 6.37 2.68 9.05
CA GLU A 23 7.68 2.88 8.46
C GLU A 23 7.95 4.32 8.03
N ASN A 24 6.93 5.03 7.53
CA ASN A 24 7.03 6.46 7.22
C ASN A 24 7.07 7.33 8.49
N LEU A 25 6.28 7.01 9.51
CA LEU A 25 6.37 7.70 10.81
C LEU A 25 7.75 7.52 11.45
N ALA A 26 8.34 6.31 11.34
CA ALA A 26 9.70 6.06 11.79
C ALA A 26 10.71 6.89 11.00
N TYR A 27 10.57 6.98 9.67
CA TYR A 27 11.36 7.86 8.80
C TYR A 27 11.39 9.31 9.30
N ASP A 28 10.21 9.88 9.52
CA ASP A 28 10.07 11.27 9.96
C ASP A 28 10.65 11.51 11.36
N ALA A 29 10.56 10.51 12.26
CA ALA A 29 10.95 10.67 13.67
C ALA A 29 12.43 10.41 13.95
N TYR A 30 13.08 9.48 13.23
CA TYR A 30 14.35 8.91 13.70
C TYR A 30 15.48 8.87 12.66
N TYR A 31 15.21 9.03 11.37
CA TYR A 31 16.25 8.82 10.36
C TYR A 31 17.06 10.07 10.07
N THR A 32 18.32 9.87 9.69
CA THR A 32 19.23 10.95 9.26
C THR A 32 18.88 11.52 7.87
N HIS A 33 17.79 11.06 7.26
CA HIS A 33 17.30 11.44 5.94
C HIS A 33 18.37 11.26 4.85
N THR A 34 19.08 10.14 4.89
CA THR A 34 20.03 9.80 3.82
C THR A 34 19.30 9.65 2.48
N VAL A 35 20.02 9.83 1.37
CA VAL A 35 19.46 9.65 0.01
C VAL A 35 18.78 8.28 -0.15
N LYS A 36 19.34 7.23 0.46
CA LYS A 36 18.76 5.89 0.44
C LYS A 36 17.41 5.84 1.19
N GLU A 37 17.34 6.44 2.36
CA GLU A 37 16.11 6.49 3.16
C GLU A 37 15.04 7.36 2.49
N GLN A 38 15.44 8.46 1.85
CA GLN A 38 14.54 9.29 1.05
C GLN A 38 13.95 8.51 -0.13
N HIS A 39 14.76 7.73 -0.86
CA HIS A 39 14.25 6.87 -1.93
C HIS A 39 13.26 5.82 -1.41
N LEU A 40 13.54 5.22 -0.25
CA LEU A 40 12.62 4.28 0.39
C LEU A 40 11.30 4.95 0.78
N TYR A 41 11.35 6.15 1.37
CA TYR A 41 10.16 6.93 1.69
C TYR A 41 9.32 7.22 0.44
N VAL A 42 9.95 7.68 -0.65
CA VAL A 42 9.26 7.94 -1.93
C VAL A 42 8.63 6.67 -2.48
N ALA A 43 9.33 5.53 -2.46
CA ALA A 43 8.79 4.26 -2.91
C ALA A 43 7.57 3.81 -2.07
N ARG A 44 7.62 3.98 -0.74
CA ARG A 44 6.48 3.68 0.15
C ARG A 44 5.29 4.57 -0.16
N MET A 45 5.50 5.87 -0.41
CA MET A 45 4.43 6.79 -0.80
C MET A 45 3.82 6.42 -2.17
N GLN A 46 4.64 6.04 -3.15
CA GLN A 46 4.15 5.54 -4.44
C GLN A 46 3.32 4.27 -4.29
N ARG A 47 3.72 3.36 -3.39
CA ARG A 47 2.95 2.15 -3.11
C ARG A 47 1.59 2.48 -2.49
N LEU A 48 1.49 3.42 -1.56
CA LEU A 48 0.21 3.87 -1.00
C LEU A 48 -0.75 4.42 -2.07
N GLU A 49 -0.25 5.17 -3.05
CA GLU A 49 -1.07 5.65 -4.20
C GLU A 49 -1.54 4.50 -5.10
N GLN A 50 -0.71 3.47 -5.31
CA GLN A 50 -1.12 2.26 -6.04
C GLN A 50 -2.22 1.50 -5.30
N ILE A 51 -2.09 1.33 -3.98
CA ILE A 51 -3.10 0.67 -3.15
C ILE A 51 -4.43 1.42 -3.21
N LYS A 52 -4.39 2.76 -3.18
CA LYS A 52 -5.59 3.59 -3.34
C LYS A 52 -6.26 3.34 -4.69
N THR A 53 -5.49 3.34 -5.78
CA THR A 53 -6.01 3.01 -7.13
C THR A 53 -6.66 1.63 -7.14
N GLU A 54 -6.02 0.63 -6.51
CA GLU A 54 -6.54 -0.74 -6.44
C GLU A 54 -7.90 -0.80 -5.71
N LEU A 55 -8.03 -0.10 -4.58
CA LEU A 55 -9.27 0.00 -3.82
C LEU A 55 -10.37 0.74 -4.60
N ASP A 56 -10.02 1.80 -5.32
CA ASP A 56 -10.94 2.54 -6.18
C ASP A 56 -11.45 1.67 -7.34
N ASP A 57 -10.57 0.86 -7.95
CA ASP A 57 -10.93 -0.11 -8.98
C ASP A 57 -11.84 -1.22 -8.43
N MET A 58 -11.57 -1.75 -7.23
CA MET A 58 -12.46 -2.70 -6.55
C MET A 58 -13.85 -2.09 -6.32
N LYS A 59 -13.90 -0.84 -5.84
CA LYS A 59 -15.16 -0.11 -5.61
C LYS A 59 -15.93 0.13 -6.91
N ALA A 60 -15.23 0.39 -8.01
CA ALA A 60 -15.81 0.53 -9.34
C ALA A 60 -16.22 -0.81 -9.98
N GLY A 61 -15.97 -1.93 -9.30
CA GLY A 61 -16.27 -3.28 -9.79
C GLY A 61 -15.33 -3.77 -10.89
N LYS A 62 -14.16 -3.16 -11.02
CA LYS A 62 -13.11 -3.50 -11.99
C LYS A 62 -12.05 -4.43 -11.42
N PHE A 63 -12.33 -5.11 -10.30
CA PHE A 63 -11.38 -6.02 -9.69
C PHE A 63 -11.03 -7.17 -10.65
N HIS A 64 -9.79 -7.15 -11.13
CA HIS A 64 -9.17 -8.27 -11.82
C HIS A 64 -8.26 -8.91 -10.79
N GLU A 65 -8.48 -10.20 -10.53
CA GLU A 65 -7.59 -10.98 -9.69
C GLU A 65 -6.20 -10.95 -10.31
N ILE A 66 -5.27 -10.21 -9.69
CA ILE A 66 -3.88 -10.23 -10.11
C ILE A 66 -3.36 -11.58 -9.61
N ASN A 67 -3.43 -12.59 -10.47
CA ASN A 67 -2.76 -13.87 -10.25
C ASN A 67 -1.26 -13.58 -10.09
N GLU A 68 -0.74 -13.75 -8.86
CA GLU A 68 0.70 -13.95 -8.60
C GLU A 68 1.13 -15.35 -9.03
#